data_AF-D2DJU1-F1
#
_entry.id   AF-D2DJU1-F1
#
_cell.length_a   1.000
_cell.length_b   1.000
_cell.length_c   1.000
_cell.angle_alpha   90.00
_cell.angle_beta   90.00
_cell.angle_gamma   90.00
#
_symmetry.space_group_name_H-M   'P 1'
#
loop_
_entity.id
_entity.type
_entity.pdbx_description
1 polymer ?
#
loop_
_entity_poly.entity_id
_entity_poly.type
_entity_poly.pdbx_seq_one_letter_code
_entity_poly.pdbx_strand_id
1 'polypeptide(L)'
;MSSKFLNSHLPNTQIVNGFQMHTNQSVTLNVNTFQVIGQGTFGYIEKANVRTTKSDSNDNESAKSVKFVGAIKKVHQDPRYKNRELNIIQRIKSHPNIVDFKYYFYSMINNENSNSSNQMSKKQSSGDIYLHLVMECFPESLSDLIVRYHHNGMILSMLHVKIYTYQMLRALGYLHSFNICHRDIKSSNLLVNESSLTLKLCDFGSAKELIAGTTSVSYISSR
;
A
#
# COMPACT_ATOMS: atom_id res chain seq x y z
N MET A 1 25.19 14.97 0.98
CA MET A 1 25.64 13.82 1.81
C MET A 1 24.92 12.57 1.31
N SER A 2 25.56 11.91 0.36
CA SER A 2 25.06 10.74 -0.37
C SER A 2 25.55 9.43 0.27
N SER A 3 24.92 8.33 -0.17
CA SER A 3 25.43 6.95 -0.14
C SER A 3 25.46 6.17 1.18
N LYS A 4 24.29 5.90 1.79
CA LYS A 4 24.13 4.74 2.69
C LYS A 4 22.91 3.84 2.45
N PHE A 5 22.08 4.11 1.44
CA PHE A 5 20.88 3.28 1.15
C PHE A 5 20.92 2.52 -0.18
N LEU A 6 22.06 2.50 -0.87
CA LEU A 6 22.23 1.80 -2.15
C LEU A 6 22.93 0.44 -1.99
N ASN A 7 22.73 -0.25 -0.86
CA ASN A 7 23.12 -1.65 -0.74
C ASN A 7 22.04 -2.53 -1.37
N SER A 8 22.27 -2.89 -2.63
CA SER A 8 21.85 -4.14 -3.28
C SER A 8 20.63 -4.84 -2.64
N HIS A 9 19.42 -4.39 -2.97
CA HIS A 9 18.21 -5.16 -2.66
C HIS A 9 18.10 -6.30 -3.68
N LEU A 10 18.82 -7.38 -3.38
CA LEU A 10 18.62 -8.67 -4.01
C LEU A 10 17.15 -9.06 -3.88
N PRO A 11 16.57 -9.71 -4.90
CA PRO A 11 15.20 -10.19 -4.82
C PRO A 11 15.01 -11.06 -3.58
N ASN A 12 14.10 -10.65 -2.70
CA ASN A 12 13.83 -11.37 -1.46
C ASN A 12 12.57 -12.21 -1.64
N THR A 13 12.74 -13.53 -1.62
CA THR A 13 11.63 -14.46 -1.66
C THR A 13 11.29 -14.91 -0.24
N GLN A 14 10.03 -14.72 0.15
CA GLN A 14 9.50 -15.15 1.43
C GLN A 14 8.17 -15.87 1.22
N ILE A 15 7.95 -16.91 2.04
CA ILE A 15 6.66 -17.57 2.17
C ILE A 15 6.07 -17.09 3.49
N VAL A 16 4.91 -16.46 3.44
CA VAL A 16 4.26 -15.86 4.61
C VAL A 16 2.81 -16.32 4.70
N ASN A 17 2.34 -16.48 5.93
CA ASN A 17 0.91 -16.62 6.20
C ASN A 17 0.29 -15.23 6.18
N GLY A 18 -0.58 -14.98 5.22
CA GLY A 18 -1.33 -13.75 5.07
C GLY A 18 -2.82 -13.99 5.16
N PHE A 19 -3.56 -12.92 4.89
CA PHE A 19 -5.01 -12.89 4.95
C PHE A 19 -5.55 -12.22 3.69
N GLN A 20 -6.65 -12.75 3.17
CA GLN A 20 -7.45 -12.04 2.17
C GLN A 20 -7.99 -10.74 2.76
N MET A 21 -7.89 -9.64 2.01
CA MET A 21 -8.13 -8.30 2.54
C MET A 21 -9.52 -8.15 3.19
N HIS A 22 -10.59 -8.57 2.52
CA HIS A 22 -11.97 -8.32 2.99
C HIS A 22 -12.59 -9.47 3.77
N THR A 23 -12.13 -10.71 3.60
CA THR A 23 -12.71 -11.89 4.25
C THR A 23 -11.92 -12.33 5.48
N ASN A 24 -10.69 -11.84 5.66
CA ASN A 24 -9.73 -12.30 6.66
C ASN A 24 -9.46 -13.81 6.62
N GLN A 25 -9.79 -14.48 5.50
CA GLN A 25 -9.46 -15.88 5.30
C GLN A 25 -7.94 -16.01 5.14
N SER A 26 -7.34 -16.92 5.91
CA SER A 26 -5.92 -17.23 5.84
C SER A 26 -5.54 -17.72 4.44
N VAL A 27 -4.37 -17.31 3.98
CA VAL A 27 -3.80 -17.71 2.70
C VAL A 27 -2.28 -17.73 2.79
N THR A 28 -1.66 -18.73 2.19
CA THR A 28 -0.21 -18.77 2.07
C THR A 28 0.21 -17.96 0.86
N LEU A 29 1.08 -16.97 1.08
CA LEU A 29 1.61 -16.08 0.06
C LEU A 29 3.09 -16.40 -0.16
N ASN A 30 3.45 -16.72 -1.40
CA ASN A 30 4.83 -16.71 -1.86
C ASN A 30 5.08 -15.36 -2.55
N VAL A 31 5.89 -14.53 -1.89
CA VAL A 31 6.18 -13.15 -2.27
C VAL A 31 7.65 -13.05 -2.64
N ASN A 32 7.93 -12.63 -3.88
CA ASN A 32 9.29 -12.34 -4.34
C ASN A 32 9.38 -10.86 -4.74
N THR A 33 9.91 -10.01 -3.85
CA THR A 33 10.12 -8.58 -4.12
C THR A 33 11.32 -8.39 -5.05
N PHE A 34 11.27 -7.42 -5.96
CA PHE A 34 12.34 -7.24 -6.95
C PHE A 34 12.63 -5.78 -7.34
N GLN A 35 11.80 -4.82 -6.93
CA GLN A 35 12.03 -3.39 -7.25
C GLN A 35 11.36 -2.49 -6.21
N VAL A 36 12.10 -1.54 -5.63
CA VAL A 36 11.50 -0.45 -4.85
C VAL A 36 10.91 0.58 -5.82
N ILE A 37 9.65 0.95 -5.62
CA ILE A 37 8.91 1.88 -6.49
C ILE A 37 8.40 3.13 -5.78
N GLY A 38 8.58 3.22 -4.46
CA GLY A 38 8.20 4.42 -3.73
C GLY A 38 8.73 4.41 -2.31
N GLN A 39 8.91 5.60 -1.77
CA GLN A 39 9.23 5.83 -0.37
C GLN A 39 8.22 6.86 0.15
N GLY A 40 7.44 6.47 1.15
CA GLY A 40 6.49 7.32 1.85
C GLY A 40 6.95 7.65 3.27
N THR A 41 6.18 8.51 3.95
CA THR A 41 6.46 8.93 5.33
C THR A 41 6.53 7.77 6.33
N PHE A 42 5.82 6.67 6.05
CA PHE A 42 5.67 5.53 6.96
C PHE A 42 6.31 4.23 6.47
N GLY A 43 7.09 4.27 5.37
CA GLY A 43 7.77 3.10 4.82
C GLY A 43 8.08 3.19 3.33
N TYR A 44 8.31 2.04 2.71
CA TYR A 44 8.63 1.93 1.28
C TYR A 44 7.66 0.97 0.58
N ILE A 45 7.56 1.12 -0.74
CA ILE A 45 6.70 0.34 -1.61
C ILE A 45 7.59 -0.47 -2.56
N GLU A 46 7.36 -1.78 -2.62
CA GLU A 46 8.09 -2.68 -3.51
C GLU A 46 7.16 -3.37 -4.49
N LYS A 47 7.60 -3.56 -5.73
CA LYS A 47 7.00 -4.53 -6.64
C LYS A 47 7.41 -5.93 -6.25
N ALA A 48 6.45 -6.84 -6.34
CA ALA A 48 6.65 -8.26 -6.06
C ALA A 48 5.90 -9.15 -7.03
N ASN A 49 6.49 -10.30 -7.34
CA ASN A 49 5.75 -11.43 -7.89
C ASN A 49 5.07 -12.14 -6.71
N VAL A 50 3.73 -12.21 -6.74
CA VAL A 50 2.93 -12.83 -5.68
C VAL A 50 2.26 -14.08 -6.23
N ARG A 51 2.39 -15.19 -5.50
CA ARG A 51 1.65 -16.43 -5.74
C ARG A 51 0.88 -16.82 -4.49
N THR A 52 -0.35 -17.31 -4.65
CA THR A 52 -1.16 -17.81 -3.54
C THR A 52 -1.32 -19.31 -3.62
N THR A 53 -1.30 -19.98 -2.47
CA THR A 53 -1.74 -21.37 -2.31
C THR A 53 -2.82 -21.40 -1.23
N LYS A 54 -3.99 -21.99 -1.53
CA LYS A 54 -5.01 -22.22 -0.50
C LYS A 54 -4.48 -23.27 0.47
N SER A 55 -4.61 -23.02 1.77
CA SER A 55 -4.52 -24.03 2.81
C SER A 55 -5.87 -24.77 2.85
N ASP A 56 -5.90 -25.96 2.27
CA ASP A 56 -6.89 -27.04 2.34
C ASP A 56 -8.36 -26.72 2.66
N SER A 57 -9.24 -27.08 1.71
CA SER A 57 -10.60 -27.53 1.98
C SER A 57 -10.88 -28.69 1.03
N ASN A 58 -11.46 -29.76 1.54
CA ASN A 58 -11.66 -31.09 0.96
C ASN A 58 -12.49 -31.21 -0.34
N ASP A 59 -12.43 -30.23 -1.24
CA ASP A 59 -13.15 -30.30 -2.51
C ASP A 59 -12.17 -30.46 -3.68
N ASN A 60 -12.42 -31.48 -4.49
CA ASN A 60 -11.73 -31.82 -5.74
C ASN A 60 -11.91 -30.75 -6.84
N GLU A 61 -11.84 -29.48 -6.49
CA GLU A 61 -11.84 -28.36 -7.42
C GLU A 61 -10.43 -27.76 -7.40
N SER A 62 -9.67 -28.03 -8.45
CA SER A 62 -8.27 -27.69 -8.63
C SER A 62 -7.92 -26.36 -7.95
N ALA A 63 -7.17 -26.43 -6.83
CA ALA A 63 -6.80 -25.27 -6.03
C ALA A 63 -6.16 -24.20 -6.93
N LYS A 64 -6.94 -23.19 -7.32
CA LYS A 64 -6.53 -22.22 -8.33
C LYS A 64 -5.50 -21.29 -7.71
N SER A 65 -4.22 -21.62 -7.90
CA SER A 65 -3.13 -20.73 -7.52
C SER A 65 -3.27 -19.44 -8.33
N VAL A 66 -3.33 -18.30 -7.66
CA VAL A 66 -3.35 -16.98 -8.31
C VAL A 66 -1.93 -16.46 -8.35
N LYS A 67 -1.44 -16.08 -9.53
CA LYS A 67 -0.14 -15.41 -9.74
C LYS A 67 -0.36 -14.03 -10.34
N PHE A 68 0.28 -13.00 -9.77
CA PHE A 68 0.24 -11.65 -10.30
C PHE A 68 1.47 -10.85 -9.89
N VAL A 69 1.71 -9.73 -10.57
CA VAL A 69 2.66 -8.71 -10.13
C VAL A 69 1.89 -7.70 -9.28
N GLY A 70 2.28 -7.57 -8.02
CA GLY A 70 1.67 -6.66 -7.05
C GLY A 70 2.64 -5.59 -6.57
N ALA A 71 2.10 -4.58 -5.92
CA ALA A 71 2.84 -3.65 -5.09
C ALA A 71 2.63 -4.01 -3.62
N ILE A 72 3.66 -3.90 -2.80
CA ILE A 72 3.64 -4.19 -1.37
C ILE A 72 4.08 -2.94 -0.62
N LYS A 73 3.15 -2.37 0.15
CA LYS A 73 3.45 -1.27 1.07
C LYS A 73 3.76 -1.84 2.44
N LYS A 74 5.00 -1.66 2.90
CA LYS A 74 5.43 -2.05 4.24
C LYS A 74 5.27 -0.87 5.20
N VAL A 75 4.56 -1.08 6.30
CA VAL A 75 4.23 -0.04 7.28
C VAL A 75 4.58 -0.49 8.68
N HIS A 76 5.46 0.26 9.35
CA HIS A 76 5.81 0.01 10.74
C HIS A 76 4.59 0.19 11.67
N GLN A 77 4.38 -0.76 12.57
CA GLN A 77 3.30 -0.73 13.56
C GLN A 77 3.84 -0.21 14.89
N ASP A 78 3.90 1.12 15.05
CA ASP A 78 4.27 1.72 16.32
C ASP A 78 3.15 1.46 17.36
N PRO A 79 3.44 0.82 18.51
CA PRO A 79 2.44 0.55 19.54
C PRO A 79 1.72 1.80 20.07
N ARG A 80 2.33 2.99 19.92
CA ARG A 80 1.76 4.28 20.33
C ARG A 80 0.76 4.83 19.31
N TYR A 81 0.84 4.40 18.06
CA TYR A 81 0.02 4.89 16.96
C TYR A 81 -0.71 3.75 16.27
N LYS A 82 -2.03 3.65 16.49
CA LYS A 82 -2.87 2.69 15.77
C LYS A 82 -2.94 3.07 14.29
N ASN A 83 -2.41 2.21 13.42
CA ASN A 83 -2.60 2.32 11.99
C ASN A 83 -4.10 2.10 11.67
N ARG A 84 -4.75 3.12 11.08
CA ARG A 84 -6.17 3.06 10.68
C ARG A 84 -6.36 2.64 9.23
N GLU A 85 -5.28 2.58 8.45
CA GLU A 85 -5.29 2.30 7.02
C GLU A 85 -5.93 0.94 6.73
N LEU A 86 -5.52 -0.11 7.45
CA LEU A 86 -6.11 -1.45 7.29
C LEU A 86 -7.62 -1.46 7.55
N ASN A 87 -8.08 -0.83 8.62
CA ASN A 87 -9.51 -0.77 8.97
C ASN A 87 -10.33 -0.03 7.90
N ILE A 88 -9.79 1.07 7.36
CA ILE A 88 -10.43 1.82 6.27
C ILE A 88 -10.52 0.95 5.01
N ILE A 89 -9.42 0.31 4.63
CA ILE A 89 -9.37 -0.57 3.45
C ILE A 89 -10.35 -1.74 3.58
N GLN A 90 -10.46 -2.35 4.77
CA GLN A 90 -11.37 -3.46 5.01
C GLN A 90 -12.86 -3.07 4.93
N ARG A 91 -13.18 -1.80 5.21
CA ARG A 91 -14.56 -1.28 5.19
C ARG A 91 -15.07 -0.96 3.79
N ILE A 92 -14.17 -0.60 2.88
CA ILE A 92 -14.51 -0.32 1.49
C ILE A 92 -14.55 -1.63 0.68
N LYS A 93 -15.36 -1.67 -0.37
CA LYS A 93 -15.41 -2.78 -1.34
C LYS A 93 -14.57 -2.40 -2.56
N SER A 94 -14.32 -3.39 -3.43
CA SER A 94 -13.65 -3.17 -4.70
C SER A 94 -14.39 -2.10 -5.53
N HIS A 95 -13.64 -1.12 -6.03
CA HIS A 95 -14.14 -0.02 -6.83
C HIS A 95 -13.19 0.22 -8.01
N PRO A 96 -13.69 0.46 -9.24
CA PRO A 96 -12.84 0.55 -10.43
C PRO A 96 -11.78 1.67 -10.38
N ASN A 97 -12.01 2.73 -9.59
CA ASN A 97 -11.08 3.86 -9.43
C ASN A 97 -10.40 3.94 -8.07
N ILE A 98 -10.37 2.84 -7.31
CA ILE A 98 -9.57 2.69 -6.10
C ILE A 98 -8.67 1.47 -6.29
N VAL A 99 -7.43 1.56 -5.83
CA VAL A 99 -6.47 0.44 -5.90
C VAL A 99 -7.04 -0.78 -5.17
N ASP A 100 -6.97 -1.93 -5.83
CA ASP A 100 -7.44 -3.20 -5.31
C ASP A 100 -6.43 -3.77 -4.32
N PHE A 101 -6.81 -3.77 -3.05
CA PHE A 101 -6.04 -4.39 -1.97
C PHE A 101 -6.43 -5.85 -1.84
N LYS A 102 -5.49 -6.74 -2.15
CA LYS A 102 -5.79 -8.18 -2.29
C LYS A 102 -5.54 -8.93 -0.99
N TYR A 103 -4.41 -8.65 -0.35
CA TYR A 103 -3.97 -9.37 0.85
C TYR A 103 -3.26 -8.45 1.83
N TYR A 104 -3.11 -8.91 3.05
CA TYR A 104 -2.18 -8.34 4.01
C TYR A 104 -1.50 -9.43 4.85
N PHE A 105 -0.34 -9.13 5.42
CA PHE A 105 0.34 -9.99 6.36
C PHE A 105 1.20 -9.17 7.32
N TYR A 106 1.69 -9.81 8.38
CA TYR A 106 2.58 -9.19 9.36
C TYR A 106 3.96 -9.85 9.33
N SER A 107 5.00 -9.07 9.62
CA SER A 107 6.37 -9.57 9.84
C SER A 107 6.99 -8.92 11.06
N MET A 108 7.83 -9.65 11.78
CA MET A 108 8.57 -9.14 12.94
C MET A 108 10.07 -9.06 12.62
N ILE A 109 10.71 -7.96 12.99
CA ILE A 109 12.17 -7.81 12.88
C ILE A 109 12.75 -7.72 14.29
N ASN A 110 13.59 -8.69 14.65
CA ASN A 110 14.33 -8.66 15.91
C ASN A 110 15.66 -7.93 15.68
N ASN A 111 15.89 -6.83 16.39
CA ASN A 111 17.16 -6.09 16.34
C ASN A 111 18.22 -6.82 17.20
N GLU A 112 18.79 -7.92 16.70
CA GLU A 112 19.82 -8.68 17.42
C GLU A 112 21.21 -8.00 17.44
N ASN A 113 21.38 -6.83 16.82
CA ASN A 113 22.68 -6.17 16.67
C ASN A 113 22.90 -4.95 17.58
N SER A 114 22.47 -5.02 18.84
CA SER A 114 22.98 -4.11 19.89
C SER A 114 24.08 -4.81 20.68
N ASN A 115 25.24 -5.02 20.07
CA ASN A 115 26.46 -5.31 20.82
C ASN A 115 26.84 -4.05 21.62
N SER A 116 26.26 -3.92 22.81
CA SER A 116 26.74 -3.04 23.85
C SER A 116 26.45 -3.70 25.18
N SER A 117 27.50 -4.31 25.71
CA SER A 117 27.68 -4.70 27.09
C SER A 117 27.21 -3.59 28.03
N ASN A 118 25.97 -3.66 28.48
CA ASN A 118 25.53 -3.07 29.73
C ASN A 118 24.34 -3.88 30.25
N GLN A 119 24.65 -4.81 31.15
CA GLN A 119 23.68 -5.45 32.03
C GLN A 119 23.13 -4.38 32.97
N MET A 120 21.96 -3.82 32.67
CA MET A 120 20.90 -3.50 33.64
C MET A 120 19.73 -2.83 32.91
N SER A 121 18.77 -3.65 32.51
CA SER A 121 17.34 -3.34 32.25
C SER A 121 16.84 -4.20 31.08
N LYS A 122 16.52 -5.48 31.35
CA LYS A 122 15.73 -6.32 30.42
C LYS A 122 14.31 -5.77 30.37
N LYS A 123 14.12 -4.63 29.70
CA LYS A 123 12.83 -4.28 29.12
C LYS A 123 12.74 -5.15 27.87
N GLN A 124 11.86 -6.14 27.90
CA GLN A 124 11.59 -7.08 26.82
C GLN A 124 11.29 -6.26 25.56
N SER A 125 12.30 -6.01 24.73
CA SER A 125 12.16 -5.28 23.49
C SER A 125 11.40 -6.19 22.54
N SER A 126 10.08 -6.08 22.57
CA SER A 126 9.21 -6.63 21.53
C SER A 126 9.75 -6.14 20.18
N GLY A 127 10.23 -7.05 19.33
CA GLY A 127 10.72 -6.73 17.99
C GLY A 127 9.73 -5.89 17.19
N ASP A 128 10.26 -5.15 16.23
CA ASP A 128 9.47 -4.20 15.44
C ASP A 128 8.49 -4.96 14.53
N ILE A 129 7.20 -4.68 14.67
CA ILE A 129 6.13 -5.30 13.88
C ILE A 129 5.87 -4.44 12.65
N TYR A 130 5.74 -5.08 11.49
CA TYR A 130 5.38 -4.43 10.24
C TYR A 130 4.13 -5.07 9.65
N LEU A 131 3.21 -4.22 9.19
CA LEU A 131 2.09 -4.59 8.34
C LEU A 131 2.52 -4.46 6.88
N HIS A 132 2.19 -5.45 6.07
CA HIS A 132 2.41 -5.44 4.63
C HIS A 132 1.07 -5.48 3.93
N LEU A 133 0.79 -4.46 3.11
CA LEU A 133 -0.41 -4.37 2.28
C LEU A 133 -0.07 -4.77 0.85
N VAL A 134 -0.64 -5.87 0.37
CA VAL A 134 -0.43 -6.40 -0.98
C VAL A 134 -1.58 -5.93 -1.88
N MET A 135 -1.23 -5.15 -2.90
CA MET A 135 -2.19 -4.52 -3.81
C MET A 135 -1.83 -4.76 -5.28
N GLU A 136 -2.76 -4.47 -6.19
CA GLU A 136 -2.44 -4.43 -7.61
C GLU A 136 -1.35 -3.40 -7.91
N CYS A 137 -0.52 -3.69 -8.93
CA CYS A 137 0.52 -2.77 -9.35
C CYS A 137 0.07 -1.96 -10.56
N PHE A 138 0.36 -0.66 -10.55
CA PHE A 138 0.16 0.24 -11.68
C PHE A 138 1.48 0.63 -12.33
N PRO A 139 1.48 1.06 -13.61
CA PRO A 139 2.69 1.49 -14.30
C PRO A 139 3.39 2.67 -13.64
N GLU A 140 2.64 3.74 -13.32
CA GLU A 140 3.19 4.98 -12.78
C GLU A 140 2.13 5.79 -12.00
N SER A 141 2.57 6.82 -11.27
CA SER A 141 1.66 7.82 -10.69
C SER A 141 1.34 8.95 -11.69
N LEU A 142 0.28 9.71 -11.45
CA LEU A 142 -0.04 10.89 -12.24
C LEU A 142 1.07 11.94 -12.14
N SER A 143 1.77 12.03 -11.00
CA SER A 143 2.98 12.87 -10.89
C SER A 143 4.05 12.47 -11.90
N ASP A 144 4.36 11.17 -11.98
CA ASP A 144 5.38 10.65 -12.89
C ASP A 144 4.98 10.88 -14.35
N LEU A 145 3.70 10.68 -14.67
CA LEU A 145 3.13 10.95 -15.98
C LEU A 145 3.30 12.42 -16.38
N ILE A 146 2.98 13.35 -15.46
CA ILE A 146 3.12 14.80 -15.69
C ILE A 146 4.58 15.17 -15.93
N VAL A 147 5.51 14.65 -15.11
CA VAL A 147 6.96 14.89 -15.28
C VAL A 147 7.45 14.35 -16.62
N ARG A 148 7.04 13.13 -16.99
CA ARG A 148 7.37 12.49 -18.27
C ARG A 148 6.87 13.31 -19.45
N TYR A 149 5.64 13.82 -19.41
CA TYR A 149 5.10 14.68 -20.46
C TYR A 149 5.87 15.98 -20.57
N HIS A 150 6.16 16.63 -19.45
CA HIS A 150 6.89 17.89 -19.41
C HIS A 150 8.31 17.75 -20.00
N HIS A 151 9.06 16.71 -19.62
CA HIS A 151 10.40 16.45 -20.16
C HIS A 151 10.40 16.20 -21.68
N ASN A 152 9.30 15.69 -22.23
CA ASN A 152 9.15 15.47 -23.66
C ASN A 152 8.54 16.68 -24.41
N GLY A 153 8.35 17.83 -23.74
CA GLY A 153 7.71 19.00 -24.34
C GLY A 153 6.23 18.79 -24.70
N MET A 154 5.58 17.80 -24.08
CA MET A 154 4.18 17.44 -24.33
C MET A 154 3.27 17.96 -23.23
N ILE A 155 1.98 18.09 -23.56
CA ILE A 155 0.93 18.44 -22.60
C ILE A 155 -0.13 17.33 -22.63
N LEU A 156 -0.63 16.94 -21.45
CA LEU A 156 -1.75 16.02 -21.35
C LEU A 156 -2.97 16.60 -22.07
N SER A 157 -3.54 15.82 -22.98
CA SER A 157 -4.72 16.25 -23.73
C SER A 157 -5.88 16.61 -22.77
N MET A 158 -6.71 17.58 -23.16
CA MET A 158 -7.87 17.95 -22.35
C MET A 158 -8.85 16.77 -22.15
N LEU A 159 -8.88 15.83 -23.09
CA LEU A 159 -9.64 14.59 -22.94
C LEU A 159 -9.07 13.72 -21.79
N HIS A 160 -7.75 13.51 -21.73
CA HIS A 160 -7.11 12.77 -20.63
C HIS A 160 -7.38 13.44 -19.28
N VAL A 161 -7.26 14.78 -19.21
CA VAL A 161 -7.55 15.55 -17.99
C VAL A 161 -8.99 15.32 -17.53
N LYS A 162 -9.98 15.39 -18.44
CA LYS A 162 -11.39 15.14 -18.12
C LYS A 162 -11.62 13.71 -17.63
N ILE A 163 -11.04 12.72 -18.31
CA ILE A 163 -11.19 11.30 -17.97
C ILE A 163 -10.60 10.99 -16.59
N TYR A 164 -9.39 11.46 -16.30
CA TYR A 164 -8.74 11.24 -15.00
C TYR A 164 -9.45 11.99 -13.87
N THR A 165 -9.88 13.24 -14.12
CA THR A 165 -10.66 14.01 -13.14
C THR A 165 -11.97 13.31 -12.78
N TYR A 166 -12.71 12.84 -13.78
CA TYR A 166 -13.95 12.10 -13.57
C TYR A 166 -13.73 10.83 -12.73
N GLN A 167 -12.71 10.04 -13.05
CA GLN A 167 -12.38 8.82 -12.31
C GLN A 167 -11.96 9.09 -10.86
N MET A 168 -11.18 10.16 -10.63
CA MET A 168 -10.81 10.61 -9.29
C MET A 168 -12.06 11.00 -8.48
N LEU A 169 -12.95 11.80 -9.09
CA LEU A 169 -14.19 12.23 -8.44
C LEU A 169 -15.14 11.05 -8.14
N ARG A 170 -15.18 10.03 -9.01
CA ARG A 170 -15.92 8.79 -8.72
C ARG A 170 -15.37 8.06 -7.51
N ALA A 171 -14.05 7.91 -7.40
CA ALA A 171 -13.42 7.30 -6.24
C ALA A 171 -13.73 8.08 -4.95
N LEU A 172 -13.67 9.40 -5.00
CA LEU A 172 -14.01 10.27 -3.88
C LEU A 172 -15.48 10.18 -3.49
N GLY A 173 -16.39 10.24 -4.47
CA GLY A 173 -17.83 10.08 -4.23
C GLY A 173 -18.16 8.74 -3.58
N TYR A 174 -17.49 7.67 -4.02
CA TYR A 174 -17.59 6.36 -3.40
C TYR A 174 -17.13 6.38 -1.93
N LEU A 175 -15.93 6.88 -1.62
CA LEU A 175 -15.46 6.98 -0.23
C LEU A 175 -16.37 7.83 0.65
N HIS A 176 -16.84 8.96 0.12
CA HIS A 176 -17.72 9.88 0.84
C HIS A 176 -19.08 9.24 1.17
N SER A 177 -19.56 8.29 0.37
CA SER A 177 -20.78 7.53 0.69
C SER A 177 -20.65 6.65 1.94
N PHE A 178 -19.42 6.38 2.40
CA PHE A 178 -19.10 5.69 3.66
C PHE A 178 -18.62 6.65 4.76
N ASN A 179 -18.81 7.97 4.59
CA ASN A 179 -18.25 9.01 5.46
C ASN A 179 -16.72 8.96 5.60
N ILE A 180 -16.02 8.36 4.64
CA ILE A 180 -14.56 8.28 4.64
C ILE A 180 -13.99 9.46 3.84
N CYS A 181 -13.18 10.29 4.48
CA CYS A 181 -12.41 11.32 3.81
C CYS A 181 -10.97 10.85 3.61
N HIS A 182 -10.46 10.94 2.38
CA HIS A 182 -9.09 10.52 2.05
C HIS A 182 -8.01 11.41 2.70
N ARG A 183 -8.26 12.72 2.74
CA ARG A 183 -7.40 13.78 3.35
C ARG A 183 -5.99 13.99 2.78
N ASP A 184 -5.53 13.15 1.85
CA ASP A 184 -4.22 13.33 1.18
C ASP A 184 -4.33 13.15 -0.34
N ILE A 185 -5.19 13.95 -0.98
CA ILE A 185 -5.36 13.94 -2.44
C ILE A 185 -4.27 14.79 -3.08
N LYS A 186 -3.42 14.14 -3.89
CA LYS A 186 -2.31 14.73 -4.65
C LYS A 186 -1.95 13.80 -5.81
N SER A 187 -1.26 14.32 -6.82
CA SER A 187 -0.92 13.57 -8.04
C SER A 187 -0.06 12.31 -7.79
N SER A 188 0.70 12.23 -6.69
CA SER A 188 1.47 11.03 -6.34
C SER A 188 0.60 9.90 -5.80
N ASN A 189 -0.60 10.21 -5.30
CA ASN A 189 -1.56 9.24 -4.75
C ASN A 189 -2.63 8.84 -5.77
N LEU A 190 -2.44 9.24 -7.04
CA LEU A 190 -3.28 8.88 -8.17
C LEU A 190 -2.44 8.02 -9.11
N LEU A 191 -2.73 6.73 -9.18
CA LEU A 191 -2.06 5.79 -10.06
C LEU A 191 -2.74 5.78 -11.43
N VAL A 192 -1.97 5.73 -12.50
CA VAL A 192 -2.48 5.82 -13.87
C VAL A 192 -1.93 4.71 -14.77
N ASN A 193 -2.78 4.26 -15.69
CA ASN A 193 -2.39 3.44 -16.81
C ASN A 193 -2.86 4.16 -18.08
N GLU A 194 -1.91 4.79 -18.77
CA GLU A 194 -2.18 5.64 -19.94
C GLU A 194 -2.80 4.84 -21.10
N SER A 195 -2.32 3.62 -21.37
CA SER A 195 -2.83 2.79 -22.46
C SER A 195 -4.31 2.41 -22.31
N SER A 196 -4.77 2.26 -21.08
CA SER A 196 -6.17 1.94 -20.76
C SER A 196 -6.98 3.15 -20.28
N LEU A 197 -6.36 4.33 -20.22
CA LEU A 197 -6.92 5.55 -19.64
C LEU A 197 -7.55 5.35 -18.26
N THR A 198 -6.95 4.47 -17.44
CA THR A 198 -7.45 4.14 -16.10
C THR A 198 -6.73 4.98 -15.04
N LEU A 199 -7.49 5.53 -14.10
CA LEU A 199 -6.97 6.15 -12.88
C LEU A 199 -7.49 5.41 -11.64
N LYS A 200 -6.61 5.21 -10.66
CA LYS A 200 -6.94 4.66 -9.35
C LYS A 200 -6.36 5.48 -8.20
N LEU A 201 -7.20 5.80 -7.23
CA LEU A 201 -6.79 6.40 -5.96
C LEU A 201 -6.10 5.36 -5.07
N CYS A 202 -4.99 5.74 -4.45
CA CYS A 202 -4.24 4.92 -3.51
C CYS A 202 -3.82 5.71 -2.27
N ASP A 203 -3.15 5.02 -1.33
CA ASP A 203 -2.62 5.56 -0.07
C ASP A 203 -3.65 6.09 0.94
N PHE A 204 -4.21 5.17 1.71
CA PHE A 204 -5.23 5.45 2.72
C PHE A 204 -4.63 5.75 4.10
N GLY A 205 -3.31 5.95 4.20
CA GLY A 205 -2.62 6.21 5.48
C GLY A 205 -3.14 7.44 6.22
N SER A 206 -3.62 8.43 5.48
CA SER A 206 -4.24 9.66 6.01
C SER A 206 -5.76 9.60 6.08
N ALA A 207 -6.41 8.54 5.57
CA ALA A 207 -7.85 8.48 5.49
C ALA A 207 -8.50 8.39 6.89
N LYS A 208 -9.72 8.93 7.01
CA LYS A 208 -10.46 8.93 8.27
C LYS A 208 -11.97 8.86 8.03
N GLU A 209 -12.66 8.02 8.79
CA GLU A 209 -14.11 8.09 8.94
C GLU A 209 -14.49 9.35 9.73
N LEU A 210 -15.31 10.20 9.12
CA LEU A 210 -15.80 11.42 9.72
C LEU A 210 -17.07 11.13 10.53
N ILE A 211 -17.01 11.40 11.82
CA ILE A 211 -18.13 11.23 12.74
C ILE A 211 -18.61 12.62 13.15
N ALA A 212 -19.88 12.92 12.93
CA ALA A 212 -20.48 14.20 13.28
C ALA A 212 -20.26 14.51 14.77
N GLY A 213 -19.94 15.77 15.09
CA GLY A 213 -19.66 16.21 16.46
C GLY A 213 -18.27 15.85 17.00
N THR A 214 -17.43 15.14 16.24
CA THR A 214 -16.04 14.84 16.65
C THR A 214 -15.05 15.82 16.01
N THR A 215 -14.11 16.33 16.80
CA THR A 215 -13.01 17.13 16.25
C THR A 215 -12.06 16.23 15.47
N SER A 216 -11.66 16.68 14.29
CA SER A 216 -10.59 16.06 13.53
C SER A 216 -9.33 16.86 13.75
N VAL A 217 -8.24 16.16 14.10
CA VAL A 217 -6.91 16.79 14.16
C VAL A 217 -6.63 17.39 12.79
N SER A 218 -6.39 18.71 12.76
CA SER A 218 -5.88 19.41 11.59
C SER A 218 -4.59 18.74 11.17
N TYR A 219 -4.53 18.29 9.91
CA TYR A 219 -3.34 17.62 9.40
C TYR A 219 -2.14 18.58 9.49
N ILE A 220 -1.09 18.15 10.21
CA ILE A 220 0.20 18.84 10.23
C ILE A 220 0.94 18.33 9.00
N SER A 221 0.98 19.14 7.95
CA SER A 221 1.73 18.83 6.74
C SER A 221 3.22 18.78 7.05
N SER A 222 3.80 17.58 7.10
CA SER A 222 5.25 17.41 6.96
C SER A 222 5.58 17.45 5.46
N ARG A 223 5.87 18.64 4.94
CA ARG A 223 6.58 18.80 3.67
C ARG A 223 7.91 19.44 3.98
#